data_AF-A0A535MZQ1-F1
#
_entry.id   AF-A0A535MZQ1-F1
#
_cell.length_a   1.000
_cell.length_b   1.000
_cell.length_c   1.000
_cell.angle_alpha   90.00
_cell.angle_beta   90.00
_cell.angle_gamma   90.00
#
_symmetry.space_group_name_H-M   'P 1'
#
loop_
_entity.id
_entity.type
_entity.pdbx_description
1 polymer ?
#
loop_
_entity_poly.entity_id
_entity_poly.type
_entity_poly.pdbx_seq_one_letter_code
_entity_poly.pdbx_strand_id
1 'polypeptide(L)'
;MSSGLALLAFLLGLGLSLAASEVLVRTLGRLGHELRLSAGLLGLLVALGADSPEISSALAASLSGARDVGVGVIIGSNLFNLAALLGLSALIAGRLRFRRMLLALDGGVALLATLIVALLVAVRLAPFLGLALMLIVTVPYVFVLARPVQPPPNGSQARGSWRPALWLLPAIGAIVAGSSLMVAMALPLGDRWHVSRAVLGTVVLAALTSLPNAYAAVRLALRQNGPAVVSEAFNSNTLNLVAGISVPALFLGGIGAVPGAGRELGWLLAMTLAAIVLGFPREELGRPSGLVLIVIYAAFLAVVMR
;
A
#
# COMPACT_ATOMS: atom_id res chain seq x y z
N MET A 1 22.68 -21.30 9.83
CA MET A 1 23.07 -20.12 9.02
C MET A 1 23.49 -18.96 9.91
N SER A 2 24.67 -18.37 9.66
CA SER A 2 25.17 -17.20 10.41
C SER A 2 24.27 -15.98 10.22
N SER A 3 24.28 -15.05 11.18
CA SER A 3 23.46 -13.83 11.08
C SER A 3 23.87 -12.94 9.89
N GLY A 4 25.16 -12.90 9.55
CA GLY A 4 25.64 -12.18 8.36
C GLY A 4 25.08 -12.76 7.05
N LEU A 5 25.09 -14.09 6.89
CA LEU A 5 24.53 -14.71 5.68
C LEU A 5 23.01 -14.54 5.60
N ALA A 6 22.30 -14.62 6.74
CA ALA A 6 20.87 -14.36 6.80
C ALA A 6 20.54 -12.90 6.43
N LEU A 7 21.33 -11.93 6.90
CA LEU A 7 21.15 -10.52 6.55
C LEU A 7 21.40 -10.27 5.06
N LEU A 8 22.44 -10.90 4.48
CA LEU A 8 22.69 -10.80 3.04
C LEU A 8 21.53 -11.40 2.25
N ALA A 9 21.04 -12.58 2.63
CA ALA A 9 19.88 -13.21 1.97
C ALA A 9 18.60 -12.36 2.13
N PHE A 10 18.40 -11.73 3.29
CA PHE A 10 17.31 -10.77 3.52
C PHE A 10 17.39 -9.59 2.54
N LEU A 11 18.56 -8.96 2.43
CA LEU A 11 18.77 -7.81 1.54
C LEU A 11 18.65 -8.19 0.06
N LEU A 12 19.09 -9.40 -0.32
CA LEU A 12 18.91 -9.93 -1.67
C LEU A 12 17.43 -10.19 -1.99
N GLY A 13 16.68 -10.77 -1.06
CA GLY A 13 15.23 -10.98 -1.19
C GLY A 13 14.47 -9.67 -1.35
N LEU A 14 14.78 -8.68 -0.50
CA LEU A 14 14.25 -7.32 -0.60
C LEU A 14 14.58 -6.71 -1.96
N GLY A 15 15.86 -6.67 -2.33
CA GLY A 15 16.31 -6.08 -3.59
C GLY A 15 15.66 -6.73 -4.82
N LEU A 16 15.52 -8.05 -4.83
CA LEU A 16 14.83 -8.79 -5.89
C LEU A 16 13.36 -8.38 -5.98
N SER A 17 12.66 -8.33 -4.84
CA SER A 17 11.25 -7.98 -4.78
C SER A 17 10.99 -6.55 -5.28
N LEU A 18 11.77 -5.57 -4.79
CA LEU A 18 11.64 -4.17 -5.19
C LEU A 18 11.98 -3.96 -6.67
N ALA A 19 13.04 -4.59 -7.18
CA ALA A 19 13.42 -4.49 -8.59
C ALA A 19 12.35 -5.11 -9.52
N ALA A 20 11.77 -6.24 -9.12
CA ALA A 20 10.71 -6.89 -9.88
C ALA A 20 9.38 -6.09 -9.85
N SER A 21 9.06 -5.45 -8.73
CA SER A 21 7.93 -4.52 -8.63
C SER A 21 8.08 -3.33 -9.60
N GLU A 22 9.26 -2.74 -9.73
CA GLU A 22 9.50 -1.67 -10.71
C GLU A 22 9.29 -2.15 -12.16
N VAL A 23 9.68 -3.39 -12.49
CA VAL A 23 9.39 -4.01 -13.79
C VAL A 23 7.89 -4.19 -13.99
N LEU A 24 7.18 -4.66 -12.96
CA LEU A 24 5.72 -4.85 -12.99
C LEU A 24 5.00 -3.51 -13.21
N VAL A 25 5.32 -2.48 -12.42
CA VAL A 25 4.76 -1.13 -12.54
C VAL A 25 4.95 -0.56 -13.94
N ARG A 26 6.16 -0.63 -14.49
CA ARG A 26 6.44 -0.16 -15.86
C ARG A 26 5.66 -0.93 -16.91
N THR A 27 5.49 -2.24 -16.72
CA THR A 27 4.75 -3.11 -17.62
C THR A 27 3.26 -2.79 -17.60
N LEU A 28 2.67 -2.63 -16.42
CA LEU A 28 1.28 -2.21 -16.23
C LEU A 28 1.03 -0.83 -16.82
N GLY A 29 1.96 0.12 -16.62
CA GLY A 29 1.92 1.44 -17.23
C GLY A 29 1.84 1.39 -18.76
N ARG A 30 2.73 0.62 -19.40
CA ARG A 30 2.74 0.45 -20.86
C ARG A 30 1.47 -0.21 -21.38
N LEU A 31 1.08 -1.34 -20.79
CA LEU A 31 -0.13 -2.07 -21.20
C LEU A 31 -1.38 -1.20 -21.01
N GLY A 32 -1.47 -0.46 -19.91
CA GLY A 32 -2.62 0.40 -19.66
C GLY A 32 -2.74 1.55 -20.67
N HIS A 33 -1.63 2.13 -21.12
CA HIS A 33 -1.63 3.09 -22.22
C HIS A 33 -2.05 2.46 -23.55
N GLU A 34 -1.58 1.26 -23.86
CA GLU A 34 -1.96 0.53 -25.09
C GLU A 34 -3.44 0.12 -25.08
N LEU A 35 -3.96 -0.28 -23.92
CA LEU A 35 -5.38 -0.61 -23.70
C LEU A 35 -6.27 0.62 -23.52
N ARG A 36 -5.70 1.85 -23.60
CA ARG A 36 -6.42 3.12 -23.43
C ARG A 36 -7.22 3.20 -22.13
N LEU A 37 -6.66 2.64 -21.06
CA LEU A 37 -7.27 2.73 -19.74
C LEU A 37 -7.36 4.20 -19.32
N SER A 38 -8.42 4.54 -18.58
CA SER A 38 -8.57 5.86 -17.98
C SER A 38 -7.39 6.14 -17.03
N ALA A 39 -7.06 7.42 -16.82
CA ALA A 39 -5.97 7.81 -15.93
C ALA A 39 -6.16 7.27 -14.49
N GLY A 40 -7.41 7.25 -14.01
CA GLY A 40 -7.73 6.70 -12.68
C GLY A 40 -7.51 5.19 -12.58
N LEU A 41 -7.96 4.42 -13.57
CA LEU A 41 -7.77 2.97 -13.57
C LEU A 41 -6.30 2.60 -13.78
N LEU A 42 -5.58 3.34 -14.63
CA LEU A 42 -4.13 3.17 -14.79
C LEU A 42 -3.38 3.46 -13.48
N GLY A 43 -3.76 4.53 -12.77
CA GLY A 43 -3.21 4.86 -11.46
C GLY A 43 -3.45 3.75 -10.44
N LEU A 44 -4.66 3.19 -10.37
CA LEU A 44 -4.99 2.07 -9.49
C LEU A 44 -4.17 0.81 -9.81
N LEU A 45 -3.99 0.47 -11.09
CA LEU A 45 -3.19 -0.69 -11.49
C LEU A 45 -1.70 -0.49 -11.19
N VAL A 46 -1.18 0.73 -11.39
CA VAL A 46 0.20 1.06 -11.04
C VAL A 46 0.41 0.97 -9.53
N ALA A 47 -0.51 1.49 -8.71
CA ALA A 47 -0.48 1.34 -7.26
C ALA A 47 -0.48 -0.14 -6.84
N LEU A 48 -1.31 -0.99 -7.47
CA LEU A 48 -1.30 -2.43 -7.21
C LEU A 48 0.05 -3.10 -7.53
N GLY A 49 0.71 -2.69 -8.62
CA GLY A 49 2.05 -3.16 -8.98
C GLY A 49 3.12 -2.71 -7.97
N ALA A 50 3.01 -1.47 -7.49
CA ALA A 50 3.90 -0.92 -6.49
C ALA A 50 3.72 -1.62 -5.12
N ASP A 51 2.49 -1.92 -4.73
CA ASP A 51 2.10 -2.62 -3.48
C ASP A 51 2.39 -4.13 -3.49
N SER A 52 2.83 -4.67 -4.63
CA SER A 52 3.03 -6.12 -4.79
C SER A 52 4.06 -6.71 -3.80
N PRO A 53 5.20 -6.06 -3.49
CA PRO A 53 6.10 -6.47 -2.41
C PRO A 53 5.42 -6.53 -1.03
N GLU A 54 4.61 -5.54 -0.68
CA GLU A 54 3.86 -5.47 0.59
C GLU A 54 2.90 -6.66 0.70
N ILE A 55 2.01 -6.81 -0.29
CA ILE A 55 0.99 -7.87 -0.31
C ILE A 55 1.67 -9.23 -0.30
N SER A 56 2.73 -9.41 -1.10
CA SER A 56 3.46 -10.68 -1.14
C SER A 56 4.19 -10.98 0.17
N SER A 57 4.76 -9.98 0.84
CA SER A 57 5.47 -10.16 2.11
C SER A 57 4.49 -10.46 3.25
N ALA A 58 3.35 -9.79 3.28
CA ALA A 58 2.28 -10.05 4.24
C ALA A 58 1.74 -11.48 4.11
N LEU A 59 1.53 -11.93 2.86
CA LEU A 59 1.08 -13.29 2.57
C LEU A 59 2.16 -14.32 2.93
N ALA A 60 3.43 -14.08 2.56
CA ALA A 60 4.54 -14.97 2.89
C ALA A 60 4.70 -15.13 4.42
N ALA A 61 4.59 -14.06 5.20
CA ALA A 61 4.67 -14.11 6.65
C ALA A 61 3.50 -14.90 7.26
N SER A 62 2.29 -14.66 6.76
CA SER A 62 1.09 -15.34 7.25
C SER A 62 1.09 -16.83 6.93
N LEU A 63 1.55 -17.21 5.73
CA LEU A 63 1.71 -18.61 5.31
C LEU A 63 2.84 -19.33 6.06
N SER A 64 3.84 -18.58 6.54
CA SER A 64 4.92 -19.11 7.38
C SER A 64 4.54 -19.26 8.86
N GLY A 65 3.26 -19.07 9.21
CA GLY A 65 2.77 -19.15 10.59
C GLY A 65 2.97 -17.87 11.42
N ALA A 66 3.53 -16.80 10.84
CA ALA A 66 3.73 -15.50 11.48
C ALA A 66 2.63 -14.51 11.04
N ARG A 67 1.37 -14.84 11.35
CA ARG A 67 0.19 -14.05 10.93
C ARG A 67 0.16 -12.64 11.53
N ASP A 68 0.68 -12.49 12.74
CA ASP A 68 0.87 -11.20 13.41
C ASP A 68 1.81 -10.29 12.64
N VAL A 69 2.93 -10.84 12.14
CA VAL A 69 3.86 -10.12 11.26
C VAL A 69 3.18 -9.75 9.95
N GLY A 70 2.44 -10.69 9.34
CA GLY A 70 1.77 -10.45 8.05
C GLY A 70 0.70 -9.35 8.10
N VAL A 71 -0.18 -9.37 9.10
CA VAL A 71 -1.14 -8.28 9.34
C VAL A 71 -0.42 -6.98 9.68
N GLY A 72 0.67 -7.06 10.45
CA GLY A 72 1.50 -5.93 10.79
C GLY A 72 2.10 -5.24 9.56
N VAL A 73 2.60 -6.01 8.57
CA VAL A 73 3.10 -5.46 7.29
C VAL A 73 2.04 -4.59 6.62
N ILE A 74 0.80 -5.08 6.50
CA ILE A 74 -0.27 -4.34 5.82
C ILE A 74 -0.67 -3.06 6.57
N ILE A 75 -0.92 -3.14 7.87
CA ILE A 75 -1.34 -1.97 8.65
C ILE A 75 -0.19 -0.95 8.75
N GLY A 76 1.03 -1.44 9.00
CA GLY A 76 2.24 -0.64 9.05
C GLY A 76 2.53 0.06 7.73
N SER A 77 2.41 -0.62 6.59
CA SER A 77 2.57 -0.04 5.25
C SER A 77 1.55 1.06 5.01
N ASN A 78 0.30 0.89 5.43
CA ASN A 78 -0.72 1.91 5.25
C ASN A 78 -0.46 3.16 6.10
N LEU A 79 0.02 2.98 7.33
CA LEU A 79 0.45 4.08 8.21
C LEU A 79 1.66 4.81 7.65
N PHE A 80 2.69 4.04 7.25
CA PHE A 80 3.88 4.56 6.60
C PHE A 80 3.51 5.31 5.31
N ASN A 81 2.56 4.81 4.53
CA ASN A 81 2.17 5.43 3.28
C ASN A 81 1.55 6.82 3.49
N LEU A 82 0.68 6.98 4.49
CA LEU A 82 0.13 8.30 4.81
C LEU A 82 1.23 9.28 5.27
N ALA A 83 2.21 8.81 6.03
CA ALA A 83 3.33 9.65 6.48
C ALA A 83 4.31 9.99 5.34
N ALA A 84 4.68 9.01 4.52
CA ALA A 84 5.68 9.14 3.48
C ALA A 84 5.09 9.71 2.18
N LEU A 85 4.04 9.12 1.64
CA LEU A 85 3.49 9.55 0.35
C LEU A 85 2.80 10.91 0.47
N LEU A 86 2.06 11.19 1.55
CA LEU A 86 1.42 12.49 1.74
C LEU A 86 2.30 13.44 2.54
N GLY A 87 2.74 13.02 3.73
CA GLY A 87 3.47 13.89 4.66
C GLY A 87 4.83 14.34 4.12
N LEU A 88 5.72 13.40 3.80
CA LEU A 88 7.06 13.71 3.29
C LEU A 88 7.00 14.40 1.93
N SER A 89 6.13 13.96 1.02
CA SER A 89 5.91 14.64 -0.25
C SER A 89 5.47 16.10 -0.10
N ALA A 90 4.56 16.41 0.85
CA ALA A 90 4.16 17.78 1.13
C ALA A 90 5.30 18.63 1.72
N LEU A 91 6.17 18.04 2.54
CA LEU A 91 7.37 18.72 3.04
C LEU A 91 8.34 19.06 1.91
N ILE A 92 8.64 18.08 1.06
CA ILE A 92 9.61 18.19 -0.05
C ILE A 92 9.09 19.15 -1.12
N ALA A 93 7.88 18.93 -1.64
CA ALA A 93 7.29 19.73 -2.72
C ALA A 93 6.71 21.08 -2.24
N GLY A 94 6.64 21.29 -0.92
CA GLY A 94 6.08 22.48 -0.27
C GLY A 94 4.56 22.46 -0.12
N ARG A 95 3.85 22.00 -1.16
CA ARG A 95 2.40 21.75 -1.11
C ARG A 95 1.97 20.74 -2.19
N LEU A 96 0.94 19.97 -1.88
CA LEU A 96 0.23 19.08 -2.81
C LEU A 96 -1.16 19.65 -3.05
N ARG A 97 -1.47 20.09 -4.27
CA ARG A 97 -2.80 20.64 -4.63
C ARG A 97 -3.65 19.58 -5.31
N PHE A 98 -4.93 19.48 -4.97
CA PHE A 98 -5.86 18.48 -5.52
C PHE A 98 -7.31 18.92 -5.32
N ARG A 99 -8.25 18.38 -6.09
CA ARG A 99 -9.68 18.73 -5.97
C ARG A 99 -10.32 18.03 -4.76
N ARG A 100 -11.26 18.70 -4.07
CA ARG A 100 -12.05 18.09 -2.97
C ARG A 100 -12.70 16.77 -3.37
N MET A 101 -13.27 16.72 -4.58
CA MET A 101 -13.94 15.53 -5.09
C MET A 101 -13.00 14.31 -5.14
N LEU A 102 -11.73 14.51 -5.48
CA LEU A 102 -10.74 13.43 -5.51
C LEU A 102 -10.46 12.93 -4.09
N LEU A 103 -10.20 13.86 -3.15
CA LEU A 103 -9.96 13.51 -1.75
C LEU A 103 -11.17 12.82 -1.12
N ALA A 104 -12.39 13.27 -1.44
CA ALA A 104 -13.62 12.67 -0.96
C ALA A 104 -13.82 11.25 -1.52
N LEU A 105 -13.46 11.01 -2.78
CA LEU A 105 -13.56 9.71 -3.41
C LEU A 105 -12.48 8.75 -2.89
N ASP A 106 -11.20 9.04 -3.14
CA ASP A 106 -10.09 8.13 -2.81
C ASP A 106 -9.93 8.00 -1.28
N GLY A 107 -9.95 9.14 -0.58
CA GLY A 107 -9.87 9.16 0.89
C GLY A 107 -11.10 8.56 1.56
N GLY A 108 -12.30 8.79 1.02
CA GLY A 108 -13.53 8.20 1.54
C GLY A 108 -13.54 6.67 1.40
N VAL A 109 -13.10 6.15 0.25
CA VAL A 109 -12.97 4.71 0.03
C VAL A 109 -11.94 4.09 0.98
N ALA A 110 -10.77 4.72 1.14
CA ALA A 110 -9.75 4.25 2.09
C ALA A 110 -10.25 4.28 3.54
N LEU A 111 -11.01 5.31 3.93
CA LEU A 111 -11.63 5.43 5.25
C LEU A 111 -12.65 4.31 5.49
N LEU A 112 -13.54 4.06 4.52
CA LEU A 112 -14.53 2.98 4.61
C LEU A 112 -13.86 1.60 4.64
N ALA A 113 -12.84 1.36 3.81
CA ALA A 113 -12.06 0.13 3.85
C ALA A 113 -11.41 -0.10 5.22
N THR A 114 -10.81 0.95 5.79
CA THR A 114 -10.21 0.91 7.14
C THR A 114 -11.27 0.60 8.20
N LEU A 115 -12.44 1.26 8.13
CA LEU A 115 -13.54 1.04 9.06
C LEU A 115 -14.11 -0.38 8.97
N ILE A 116 -14.26 -0.92 7.76
CA ILE A 116 -14.69 -2.31 7.54
C ILE A 116 -13.70 -3.25 8.21
N VAL A 117 -12.39 -3.12 7.96
CA VAL A 117 -11.37 -3.98 8.56
C VAL A 117 -11.33 -3.84 10.09
N ALA A 118 -11.46 -2.62 10.63
CA ALA A 118 -11.58 -2.39 12.07
C ALA A 118 -12.81 -3.09 12.66
N LEU A 119 -13.94 -3.07 11.97
CA LEU A 119 -15.14 -3.80 12.36
C LEU A 119 -14.90 -5.32 12.34
N LEU A 120 -14.24 -5.87 11.31
CA LEU A 120 -13.91 -7.31 11.26
C LEU A 120 -13.12 -7.76 12.49
N VAL A 121 -12.19 -6.92 12.95
CA VAL A 121 -11.42 -7.18 14.18
C VAL A 121 -12.30 -7.06 15.42
N ALA A 122 -13.06 -5.96 15.54
CA ALA A 122 -13.82 -5.63 16.74
C ALA A 122 -14.94 -6.63 17.04
N VAL A 123 -15.71 -7.05 16.02
CA VAL A 123 -16.85 -7.96 16.19
C VAL A 123 -16.55 -9.40 15.74
N ARG A 124 -15.30 -9.69 15.35
CA ARG A 124 -14.88 -11.00 14.82
C ARG A 124 -15.78 -11.49 13.69
N LEU A 125 -16.09 -10.60 12.75
CA LEU A 125 -16.99 -10.90 11.63
C LEU A 125 -16.40 -12.02 10.76
N ALA A 126 -17.27 -12.84 10.18
CA ALA A 126 -16.85 -13.89 9.27
C ALA A 126 -16.10 -13.31 8.05
N PRO A 127 -14.97 -13.91 7.62
CA PRO A 127 -14.14 -13.37 6.54
C PRO A 127 -14.89 -13.08 5.24
N PHE A 128 -15.82 -13.96 4.85
CA PHE A 128 -16.60 -13.79 3.62
C PHE A 128 -17.53 -12.57 3.66
N LEU A 129 -18.11 -12.26 4.83
CA LEU A 129 -18.92 -11.06 5.03
C LEU A 129 -18.03 -9.81 4.94
N GLY A 130 -16.83 -9.87 5.52
CA GLY A 130 -15.87 -8.78 5.42
C GLY A 130 -15.43 -8.49 4.00
N LEU A 131 -15.14 -9.53 3.21
CA LEU A 131 -14.83 -9.36 1.79
C LEU A 131 -16.05 -8.83 1.02
N ALA A 132 -17.26 -9.32 1.30
CA ALA A 132 -18.47 -8.82 0.65
C ALA A 132 -18.66 -7.31 0.90
N LEU A 133 -18.52 -6.84 2.14
CA LEU A 133 -18.57 -5.42 2.48
C LEU A 133 -17.47 -4.63 1.77
N MET A 134 -16.25 -5.18 1.69
CA MET A 134 -15.14 -4.54 1.00
C MET A 134 -15.43 -4.38 -0.50
N LEU A 135 -16.01 -5.40 -1.15
CA LEU A 135 -16.39 -5.35 -2.57
C LEU A 135 -17.52 -4.36 -2.84
N ILE A 136 -18.47 -4.21 -1.92
CA ILE A 136 -19.54 -3.19 -2.03
C ILE A 136 -18.94 -1.77 -2.12
N VAL A 137 -17.80 -1.52 -1.48
CA VAL A 137 -17.11 -0.23 -1.53
C VAL A 137 -16.19 -0.14 -2.76
N THR A 138 -15.37 -1.16 -3.01
CA THR A 138 -14.31 -1.07 -4.02
C THR A 138 -14.79 -1.30 -5.45
N VAL A 139 -15.81 -2.11 -5.69
CA VAL A 139 -16.31 -2.35 -7.05
C VAL A 139 -16.90 -1.08 -7.67
N PRO A 140 -17.82 -0.34 -7.00
CA PRO A 140 -18.30 0.94 -7.52
C PRO A 140 -17.17 1.95 -7.71
N TYR A 141 -16.19 1.97 -6.80
CA TYR A 141 -15.01 2.82 -6.92
C TYR A 141 -14.22 2.54 -8.20
N VAL A 142 -13.90 1.27 -8.48
CA VAL A 142 -13.23 0.85 -9.73
C VAL A 142 -14.05 1.24 -10.96
N PHE A 143 -15.38 1.06 -10.93
CA PHE A 143 -16.24 1.48 -12.03
C PHE A 143 -16.20 3.00 -12.28
N VAL A 144 -16.13 3.81 -11.22
CA VAL A 144 -15.97 5.26 -11.34
C VAL A 144 -14.61 5.61 -11.95
N LEU A 145 -13.53 4.98 -11.49
CA LEU A 145 -12.21 5.20 -12.04
C LEU A 145 -12.09 4.77 -13.50
N ALA A 146 -12.76 3.68 -13.89
CA ALA A 146 -12.72 3.10 -15.23
C ALA A 146 -13.47 3.93 -16.29
N ARG A 147 -14.20 4.99 -15.90
CA ARG A 147 -14.95 5.81 -16.85
C ARG A 147 -14.01 6.41 -17.91
N PRO A 148 -14.31 6.27 -19.21
CA PRO A 148 -13.46 6.77 -20.28
C PRO A 148 -13.29 8.29 -20.21
N VAL A 149 -12.06 8.75 -20.36
CA VAL A 149 -11.79 10.16 -20.69
C VAL A 149 -11.78 10.26 -22.21
N GLN A 150 -12.45 11.27 -22.78
CA GLN A 150 -12.53 11.45 -24.23
C GLN A 150 -11.11 11.45 -24.83
N PRO A 151 -10.83 10.57 -25.81
CA PRO A 151 -9.53 10.55 -26.46
C PRO A 151 -9.33 11.87 -27.22
N PRO A 152 -8.11 12.42 -27.25
CA PRO A 152 -7.83 13.59 -28.07
C PRO A 152 -8.15 13.27 -29.54
N PRO A 153 -8.80 14.20 -30.29
CA PRO A 153 -9.40 13.92 -31.60
C PRO A 153 -8.41 13.47 -32.68
N ASN A 154 -7.09 13.64 -32.48
CA ASN A 154 -6.05 13.36 -33.46
C ASN A 154 -4.98 12.34 -33.00
N GLY A 155 -5.30 11.47 -32.02
CA GLY A 155 -4.35 10.45 -31.56
C GLY A 155 -4.12 9.35 -32.60
N SER A 156 -2.90 9.26 -33.15
CA SER A 156 -2.50 8.12 -33.98
C SER A 156 -2.73 6.80 -33.23
N GLN A 157 -3.31 5.82 -33.91
CA GLN A 157 -3.45 4.47 -33.37
C GLN A 157 -2.07 3.81 -33.35
N ALA A 158 -1.31 4.01 -32.26
CA ALA A 158 -0.13 3.21 -32.01
C ALA A 158 -0.55 1.73 -31.98
N ARG A 159 0.04 0.90 -32.84
CA ARG A 159 -0.16 -0.56 -32.80
C ARG A 159 0.37 -1.06 -31.46
N GLY A 160 -0.53 -1.40 -30.53
CA GLY A 160 -0.16 -1.99 -29.24
C GLY A 160 0.62 -3.28 -29.44
N SER A 161 1.69 -3.47 -28.68
CA SER A 161 2.50 -4.68 -28.71
C SER A 161 2.16 -5.49 -27.48
N TRP A 162 1.71 -6.74 -27.63
CA TRP A 162 1.45 -7.62 -26.48
C TRP A 162 2.72 -8.06 -25.74
N ARG A 163 3.91 -7.76 -26.29
CA ARG A 163 5.21 -8.16 -25.74
C ARG A 163 5.44 -7.78 -24.27
N PRO A 164 5.02 -6.61 -23.75
CA PRO A 164 5.13 -6.30 -22.33
C PRO A 164 4.38 -7.29 -21.44
N ALA A 165 3.26 -7.88 -21.90
CA ALA A 165 2.50 -8.84 -21.10
C ALA A 165 3.30 -10.09 -20.72
N LEU A 166 4.31 -10.46 -21.52
CA LEU A 166 5.23 -11.57 -21.20
C LEU A 166 6.02 -11.35 -19.91
N TRP A 167 6.19 -10.10 -19.48
CA TRP A 167 6.94 -9.75 -18.27
C TRP A 167 6.09 -9.79 -16.99
N LEU A 168 4.76 -9.88 -17.10
CA LEU A 168 3.87 -9.88 -15.93
C LEU A 168 4.13 -11.08 -15.00
N LEU A 169 4.07 -12.30 -15.54
CA LEU A 169 4.24 -13.52 -14.75
C LEU A 169 5.66 -13.66 -14.15
N PRO A 170 6.76 -13.44 -14.91
CA PRO A 170 8.10 -13.45 -14.34
C PRO A 170 8.30 -12.40 -13.24
N ALA A 171 7.75 -11.19 -13.41
CA ALA A 171 7.84 -10.15 -12.39
C ALA A 171 7.09 -10.55 -11.12
N ILE A 172 5.86 -11.04 -11.23
CA ILE A 172 5.09 -11.55 -10.07
C ILE A 172 5.84 -12.70 -9.38
N GLY A 173 6.37 -13.66 -10.15
CA GLY A 173 7.16 -14.77 -9.61
C GLY A 173 8.40 -14.30 -8.85
N ALA A 174 9.13 -13.32 -9.39
CA ALA A 174 10.29 -12.73 -8.73
C ALA A 174 9.93 -11.93 -7.46
N ILE A 175 8.80 -11.21 -7.47
CA ILE A 175 8.27 -10.52 -6.27
C ILE A 175 7.94 -11.55 -5.17
N VAL A 176 7.25 -12.63 -5.53
CA VAL A 176 6.90 -13.69 -4.57
C VAL A 176 8.13 -14.37 -4.00
N ALA A 177 9.08 -14.75 -4.86
CA ALA A 177 10.34 -15.37 -4.43
C ALA A 177 11.16 -14.43 -3.52
N GLY A 178 11.32 -13.17 -3.93
CA GLY A 178 12.07 -12.17 -3.18
C GLY A 178 11.44 -11.86 -1.82
N SER A 179 10.12 -11.64 -1.79
CA SER A 179 9.37 -11.37 -0.58
C SER A 179 9.36 -12.57 0.37
N SER A 180 9.23 -13.79 -0.16
CA SER A 180 9.30 -15.02 0.64
C SER A 180 10.68 -15.23 1.24
N LEU A 181 11.75 -15.02 0.47
CA LEU A 181 13.12 -15.08 0.97
C LEU A 181 13.35 -14.02 2.05
N MET A 182 12.96 -12.78 1.79
CA MET A 182 13.08 -11.68 2.74
C MET A 182 12.40 -12.03 4.06
N VAL A 183 11.13 -12.46 4.04
CA VAL A 183 10.39 -12.84 5.25
C VAL A 183 11.02 -14.04 5.96
N ALA A 184 11.41 -15.08 5.22
CA ALA A 184 12.06 -16.26 5.78
C ALA A 184 13.35 -15.92 6.53
N MET A 185 14.07 -14.89 6.10
CA MET A 185 15.27 -14.39 6.78
C MET A 185 14.95 -13.41 7.92
N ALA A 186 13.92 -12.59 7.75
CA ALA A 186 13.52 -11.57 8.70
C ALA A 186 13.11 -12.16 10.06
N LEU A 187 12.31 -13.24 10.04
CA LEU A 187 11.80 -13.89 11.25
C LEU A 187 12.93 -14.38 12.19
N PRO A 188 13.85 -15.27 11.77
CA PRO A 188 14.94 -15.73 12.64
C PRO A 188 15.97 -14.64 12.98
N LEU A 189 16.15 -13.62 12.13
CA LEU A 189 16.98 -12.46 12.48
C LEU A 189 16.35 -11.64 13.61
N GLY A 190 15.03 -11.38 13.52
CA GLY A 190 14.27 -10.70 14.56
C GLY A 190 14.38 -11.41 15.91
N ASP A 191 14.20 -12.73 15.93
CA ASP A 191 14.33 -13.54 17.15
C ASP A 191 15.73 -13.43 17.77
N ARG A 192 16.80 -13.48 16.96
CA ARG A 192 18.20 -13.34 17.43
C ARG A 192 18.54 -11.96 17.94
N TRP A 193 17.93 -10.93 17.36
CA TRP A 193 18.17 -9.53 17.73
C TRP A 193 17.16 -9.01 18.75
N HIS A 194 16.29 -9.88 19.29
CA HIS A 194 15.24 -9.53 20.24
C HIS A 194 14.31 -8.42 19.74
N VAL A 195 14.06 -8.38 18.41
CA VAL A 195 13.08 -7.49 17.80
C VAL A 195 11.72 -8.16 17.89
N SER A 196 10.74 -7.49 18.50
CA SER A 196 9.39 -8.04 18.60
C SER A 196 8.76 -8.23 17.22
N ARG A 197 7.90 -9.25 17.08
CA ARG A 197 7.17 -9.50 15.83
C ARG A 197 6.32 -8.32 15.38
N ALA A 198 5.76 -7.57 16.34
CA ALA A 198 5.03 -6.33 16.08
C ALA A 198 5.92 -5.30 15.40
N VAL A 199 7.11 -5.01 15.95
CA VAL A 199 8.07 -4.07 15.33
C VAL A 199 8.56 -4.58 13.98
N LEU A 200 8.86 -5.88 13.87
CA LEU A 200 9.31 -6.48 12.62
C LEU A 200 8.30 -6.31 11.49
N GLY A 201 7.02 -6.60 11.74
CA GLY A 201 5.96 -6.46 10.74
C GLY A 201 5.57 -5.01 10.47
N THR A 202 5.14 -4.29 11.52
CA THR A 202 4.51 -2.96 11.39
C THR A 202 5.47 -1.81 11.13
N VAL A 203 6.76 -2.01 11.40
CA VAL A 203 7.77 -0.96 11.20
C VAL A 203 8.78 -1.39 10.15
N VAL A 204 9.52 -2.48 10.40
CA VAL A 204 10.68 -2.83 9.57
C VAL A 204 10.25 -3.27 8.18
N LEU A 205 9.47 -4.36 8.09
CA LEU A 205 9.04 -4.90 6.81
C LEU A 205 8.11 -3.92 6.10
N ALA A 206 7.13 -3.37 6.81
CA ALA A 206 6.23 -2.34 6.31
C ALA A 206 6.96 -1.17 5.61
N ALA A 207 7.93 -0.53 6.26
CA ALA A 207 8.63 0.60 5.67
C ALA A 207 9.48 0.18 4.47
N LEU A 208 10.14 -0.99 4.53
CA LEU A 208 11.02 -1.47 3.46
C LEU A 208 10.26 -1.87 2.20
N THR A 209 9.12 -2.55 2.35
CA THR A 209 8.30 -2.94 1.20
C THR A 209 7.61 -1.75 0.55
N SER A 210 7.34 -0.67 1.31
CA SER A 210 6.67 0.55 0.83
C SER A 210 7.62 1.60 0.21
N LEU A 211 8.91 1.29 0.07
CA LEU A 211 9.87 2.18 -0.57
C LEU A 211 9.52 2.52 -2.04
N PRO A 212 9.04 1.59 -2.89
CA PRO A 212 8.63 1.89 -4.26
C PRO A 212 7.54 2.97 -4.30
N ASN A 213 6.51 2.85 -3.45
CA ASN A 213 5.40 3.79 -3.36
C ASN A 213 5.87 5.18 -2.88
N ALA A 214 6.70 5.21 -1.83
CA ALA A 214 7.27 6.47 -1.34
C ALA A 214 8.11 7.18 -2.42
N TYR A 215 8.93 6.43 -3.15
CA TYR A 215 9.71 6.96 -4.26
C TYR A 215 8.83 7.48 -5.40
N ALA A 216 7.79 6.73 -5.78
CA ALA A 216 6.84 7.14 -6.81
C ALA A 216 6.11 8.44 -6.42
N ALA A 217 5.58 8.52 -5.20
CA ALA A 217 4.88 9.70 -4.71
C ALA A 217 5.79 10.93 -4.60
N VAL A 218 7.01 10.79 -4.09
CA VAL A 218 7.95 11.93 -4.04
C VAL A 218 8.25 12.44 -5.45
N ARG A 219 8.43 11.55 -6.44
CA ARG A 219 8.62 11.96 -7.84
C ARG A 219 7.40 12.67 -8.43
N LEU A 220 6.19 12.20 -8.12
CA LEU A 220 4.95 12.86 -8.54
C LEU A 220 4.81 14.24 -7.88
N ALA A 221 5.15 14.34 -6.59
CA ALA A 221 5.13 15.58 -5.82
C ALA A 221 6.12 16.61 -6.37
N LEU A 222 7.35 16.21 -6.68
CA LEU A 222 8.36 17.06 -7.31
C LEU A 222 7.92 17.58 -8.69
N ARG A 223 7.09 16.81 -9.40
CA ARG A 223 6.42 17.23 -10.65
C ARG A 223 5.15 18.04 -10.44
N GLN A 224 4.86 18.45 -9.20
CA GLN A 224 3.66 19.20 -8.81
C GLN A 224 2.35 18.48 -9.14
N ASN A 225 2.36 17.14 -9.21
CA ASN A 225 1.19 16.33 -9.48
C ASN A 225 0.53 15.86 -8.17
N GLY A 226 0.00 16.81 -7.40
CA GLY A 226 -0.71 16.56 -6.15
C GLY A 226 -1.87 15.55 -6.25
N PRO A 227 -2.70 15.56 -7.31
CA PRO A 227 -3.76 14.56 -7.49
C PRO A 227 -3.22 13.13 -7.53
N ALA A 228 -2.16 12.89 -8.30
CA ALA A 228 -1.57 11.55 -8.40
C ALA A 228 -0.95 11.08 -7.08
N VAL A 229 -0.37 11.99 -6.29
CA VAL A 229 0.16 11.65 -4.95
C VAL A 229 -0.96 11.23 -3.99
N VAL A 230 -2.08 11.95 -4.01
CA VAL A 230 -3.26 11.62 -3.19
C VAL A 230 -3.84 10.28 -3.60
N SER A 231 -4.03 10.06 -4.90
CA SER A 231 -4.54 8.79 -5.41
C SER A 231 -3.59 7.64 -5.11
N GLU A 232 -2.27 7.80 -5.30
CA GLU A 232 -1.29 6.77 -4.93
C GLU A 232 -1.44 6.37 -3.45
N ALA A 233 -1.46 7.34 -2.54
CA ALA A 233 -1.53 7.05 -1.11
C ALA A 233 -2.82 6.32 -0.68
N PHE A 234 -3.98 6.81 -1.10
CA PHE A 234 -5.26 6.22 -0.68
C PHE A 234 -5.59 4.94 -1.45
N ASN A 235 -5.18 4.83 -2.71
CA ASN A 235 -5.40 3.62 -3.49
C ASN A 235 -4.52 2.49 -3.00
N SER A 236 -3.25 2.78 -2.71
CA SER A 236 -2.37 1.78 -2.10
C SER A 236 -2.93 1.29 -0.78
N ASN A 237 -3.39 2.20 0.08
CA ASN A 237 -3.99 1.81 1.36
C ASN A 237 -5.23 0.93 1.18
N THR A 238 -6.09 1.28 0.22
CA THR A 238 -7.29 0.49 -0.10
C THR A 238 -6.92 -0.90 -0.62
N LEU A 239 -5.99 -0.98 -1.57
CA LEU A 239 -5.53 -2.23 -2.17
C LEU A 239 -4.86 -3.14 -1.15
N ASN A 240 -4.00 -2.59 -0.29
CA ASN A 240 -3.38 -3.31 0.82
C ASN A 240 -4.42 -3.93 1.76
N LEU A 241 -5.48 -3.21 2.12
CA LEU A 241 -6.56 -3.76 2.97
C LEU A 241 -7.39 -4.84 2.25
N VAL A 242 -7.63 -4.68 0.94
CA VAL A 242 -8.41 -5.66 0.16
C VAL A 242 -7.58 -6.92 -0.08
N ALA A 243 -6.43 -6.77 -0.70
CA ALA A 243 -5.59 -7.86 -1.20
C ALA A 243 -4.66 -8.44 -0.12
N GLY A 244 -4.26 -7.65 0.87
CA GLY A 244 -3.39 -8.08 1.96
C GLY A 244 -4.13 -8.58 3.21
N ILE A 245 -5.40 -8.19 3.41
CA ILE A 245 -6.20 -8.59 4.58
C ILE A 245 -7.49 -9.32 4.17
N SER A 246 -8.41 -8.65 3.47
CA SER A 246 -9.77 -9.18 3.25
C SER A 246 -9.78 -10.47 2.42
N VAL A 247 -8.99 -10.52 1.34
CA VAL A 247 -8.89 -11.72 0.49
C VAL A 247 -8.15 -12.86 1.22
N PRO A 248 -6.96 -12.65 1.82
CA PRO A 248 -6.28 -13.72 2.56
C PRO A 248 -7.07 -14.25 3.75
N ALA A 249 -7.90 -13.43 4.40
CA ALA A 249 -8.73 -13.86 5.52
C ALA A 249 -9.70 -15.01 5.15
N LEU A 250 -10.07 -15.15 3.87
CA LEU A 250 -10.91 -16.28 3.42
C LEU A 250 -10.23 -17.64 3.62
N PHE A 251 -8.92 -17.70 3.46
CA PHE A 251 -8.15 -18.95 3.45
C PHE A 251 -7.30 -19.12 4.71
N LEU A 252 -6.92 -18.00 5.33
CA LEU A 252 -6.11 -17.97 6.54
C LEU A 252 -6.97 -17.81 7.81
N GLY A 253 -8.28 -17.58 7.69
CA GLY A 253 -9.17 -17.32 8.81
C GLY A 253 -9.18 -15.85 9.25
N GLY A 254 -10.05 -15.52 10.20
CA GLY A 254 -10.32 -14.13 10.60
C GLY A 254 -9.15 -13.43 11.31
N ILE A 255 -8.96 -12.15 10.98
CA ILE A 255 -7.94 -11.27 11.57
C ILE A 255 -8.21 -10.88 13.03
N GLY A 256 -9.43 -11.09 13.54
CA GLY A 256 -9.84 -10.72 14.91
C GLY A 256 -9.11 -11.46 16.04
N ALA A 257 -8.23 -12.42 15.70
CA ALA A 257 -7.38 -13.13 16.65
C ALA A 257 -5.96 -12.53 16.77
N VAL A 258 -5.59 -11.55 15.94
CA VAL A 258 -4.24 -10.96 15.98
C VAL A 258 -4.13 -9.95 17.14
N PRO A 259 -3.24 -10.18 18.13
CA PRO A 259 -3.04 -9.25 19.23
C PRO A 259 -2.58 -7.87 18.73
N GLY A 260 -3.13 -6.80 19.29
CA GLY A 260 -2.73 -5.42 18.96
C GLY A 260 -3.34 -4.84 17.68
N ALA A 261 -3.87 -5.66 16.76
CA ALA A 261 -4.40 -5.20 15.47
C ALA A 261 -5.47 -4.11 15.61
N GLY A 262 -6.37 -4.20 16.60
CA GLY A 262 -7.39 -3.17 16.83
C GLY A 262 -6.79 -1.80 17.20
N ARG A 263 -5.70 -1.78 17.98
CA ARG A 263 -4.99 -0.55 18.36
C ARG A 263 -4.30 0.07 17.14
N GLU A 264 -3.63 -0.74 16.32
CA GLU A 264 -2.94 -0.28 15.11
C GLU A 264 -3.93 0.23 14.04
N LEU A 265 -5.08 -0.43 13.88
CA LEU A 265 -6.18 0.07 13.05
C LEU A 265 -6.76 1.38 13.57
N GLY A 266 -6.78 1.60 14.89
CA GLY A 266 -7.14 2.88 15.49
C GLY A 266 -6.19 4.01 15.05
N TRP A 267 -4.88 3.75 15.03
CA TRP A 267 -3.89 4.69 14.49
C TRP A 267 -4.11 4.94 12.99
N LEU A 268 -4.37 3.89 12.21
CA LEU A 268 -4.60 4.01 10.77
C LEU A 268 -5.85 4.84 10.48
N LEU A 269 -6.93 4.61 11.24
CA LEU A 269 -8.17 5.37 11.14
C LEU A 269 -7.95 6.85 11.49
N ALA A 270 -7.21 7.12 12.57
CA ALA A 270 -6.88 8.48 12.99
C ALA A 270 -6.02 9.21 11.94
N MET A 271 -5.00 8.56 11.39
CA MET A 271 -4.15 9.14 10.34
C MET A 271 -4.91 9.36 9.03
N THR A 272 -5.77 8.41 8.63
CA THR A 272 -6.61 8.54 7.44
C THR A 272 -7.57 9.73 7.59
N LEU A 273 -8.23 9.85 8.74
CA LEU A 273 -9.09 10.98 9.05
C LEU A 273 -8.32 12.30 9.08
N ALA A 274 -7.14 12.33 9.70
CA ALA A 274 -6.29 13.51 9.73
C ALA A 274 -5.89 13.96 8.32
N ALA A 275 -5.49 13.05 7.44
CA ALA A 275 -5.14 13.37 6.06
C ALA A 275 -6.33 14.01 5.30
N ILE A 276 -7.54 13.46 5.48
CA ILE A 276 -8.76 13.99 4.87
C ILE A 276 -9.10 15.38 5.45
N VAL A 277 -9.16 15.51 6.77
CA VAL A 277 -9.54 16.76 7.46
C VAL A 277 -8.56 17.89 7.18
N LEU A 278 -7.26 17.60 7.12
CA LEU A 278 -6.23 18.60 6.82
C LEU A 278 -6.26 19.04 5.35
N GLY A 279 -6.59 18.12 4.43
CA GLY A 279 -6.60 18.39 2.98
C GLY A 279 -7.88 19.04 2.46
N PHE A 280 -9.03 18.71 3.07
CA PHE A 280 -10.35 19.07 2.55
C PHE A 280 -10.65 20.59 2.50
N PRO A 281 -10.34 21.39 3.54
CA PRO A 281 -10.73 22.81 3.57
C PRO A 281 -10.03 23.68 2.54
N ARG A 282 -8.80 23.33 2.13
CA ARG A 282 -7.96 24.15 1.25
C ARG A 282 -7.64 23.54 -0.10
N GLU A 283 -8.13 22.32 -0.39
CA GLU A 283 -7.76 21.59 -1.61
C GLU A 283 -6.23 21.40 -1.74
N GLU A 284 -5.56 21.33 -0.59
CA GLU A 284 -4.12 21.14 -0.54
C GLU A 284 -3.65 20.52 0.78
N LEU A 285 -2.52 19.81 0.71
CA LEU A 285 -1.69 19.46 1.86
C LEU A 285 -0.37 20.22 1.76
N GLY A 286 -0.21 21.25 2.61
CA GLY A 286 1.03 22.01 2.74
C GLY A 286 1.99 21.41 3.76
N ARG A 287 3.17 22.03 3.91
CA ARG A 287 4.18 21.61 4.91
C ARG A 287 3.65 21.39 6.33
N PRO A 288 2.79 22.27 6.90
CA PRO A 288 2.28 22.04 8.25
C PRO A 288 1.42 20.78 8.35
N SER A 289 0.51 20.58 7.39
CA SER A 289 -0.33 19.37 7.33
C SER A 289 0.53 18.10 7.16
N GLY A 290 1.56 18.17 6.32
CA GLY A 290 2.48 17.05 6.13
C GLY A 290 3.28 16.72 7.38
N LEU A 291 3.74 17.74 8.12
CA LEU A 291 4.40 17.56 9.41
C LEU A 291 3.48 16.91 10.44
N VAL A 292 2.19 17.28 10.49
CA VAL A 292 1.21 16.64 11.38
C VAL A 292 1.10 15.14 11.10
N LEU A 293 1.00 14.73 9.83
CA LEU A 293 0.95 13.30 9.48
C LEU A 293 2.21 12.55 9.92
N ILE A 294 3.38 13.15 9.74
CA ILE A 294 4.66 12.56 10.18
C ILE A 294 4.73 12.47 11.70
N VAL A 295 4.25 13.48 12.43
CA VAL A 295 4.24 13.47 13.91
C VAL A 295 3.29 12.40 14.44
N ILE A 296 2.11 12.22 13.83
CA ILE A 296 1.20 11.14 14.22
C ILE A 296 1.85 9.78 13.97
N TYR A 297 2.55 9.59 12.84
CA TYR A 297 3.29 8.36 12.57
C TYR A 297 4.44 8.14 13.55
N ALA A 298 5.20 9.18 13.90
CA ALA A 298 6.26 9.09 14.90
C ALA A 298 5.71 8.73 16.29
N ALA A 299 4.54 9.25 16.67
CA ALA A 299 3.85 8.86 17.90
C ALA A 299 3.42 7.39 17.87
N PHE A 300 2.89 6.91 16.74
CA PHE A 300 2.60 5.50 16.53
C PHE A 300 3.86 4.63 16.72
N LEU A 301 4.99 4.99 16.08
CA LEU A 301 6.25 4.27 16.23
C LEU A 301 6.71 4.21 17.69
N ALA A 302 6.63 5.33 18.42
CA ALA A 302 6.98 5.40 19.82
C ALA A 302 6.10 4.50 20.72
N VAL A 303 4.87 4.21 20.31
CA VAL A 303 3.97 3.29 21.03
C VAL A 303 4.26 1.83 20.67
N VAL A 304 4.57 1.53 19.42
CA VAL A 304 4.88 0.15 18.97
C VAL A 304 6.24 -0.34 19.45
N MET A 305 7.21 0.58 19.60
CA MET A 305 8.57 0.25 20.03
C MET A 305 8.73 0.11 21.55
N ARG A 306 7.68 0.35 22.34
CA ARG A 306 7.64 0.11 23.79
C ARG A 306 7.25 -1.32 24.11
#